data_AF-A0A7V6FFC6-F1
#
_entry.id   AF-A0A7V6FFC6-F1
#
_cell.length_a   1.000
_cell.length_b   1.000
_cell.length_c   1.000
_cell.angle_alpha   90.00
_cell.angle_beta   90.00
_cell.angle_gamma   90.00
#
_symmetry.space_group_name_H-M   'P 1'
#
loop_
_entity.id
_entity.type
_entity.pdbx_description
1 polymer ?
#
loop_
_entity_poly.entity_id
_entity_poly.type
_entity_poly.pdbx_seq_one_letter_code
_entity_poly.pdbx_strand_id
1 'polypeptide(L)'
;MKRAIVIVLDSVGIGHAPDADKFGDLGANTLCNTLDATGVELPNLARLGLGNIHQVDCIEPEAEPIASFGRLFEVSQGKDTTIGHWELAGLQIDRPLPTYPEGFPIEVMDAFHEAIG
;
A
#
# COMPACT_ATOMS: atom_id res chain seq x y z
N MET A 1 -16.41 -4.26 -22.27
CA MET A 1 -16.57 -3.52 -21.00
C MET A 1 -16.83 -2.05 -21.35
N LYS A 2 -17.88 -1.40 -20.81
CA LYS A 2 -18.19 0.02 -21.13
C LYS A 2 -17.64 1.02 -20.10
N ARG A 3 -17.37 0.56 -18.88
CA ARG A 3 -16.87 1.35 -17.75
C ARG A 3 -16.10 0.42 -16.81
N ALA A 4 -14.99 0.91 -16.28
CA ALA A 4 -14.30 0.34 -15.13
C ALA A 4 -14.45 1.33 -13.96
N ILE A 5 -14.60 0.81 -12.73
CA ILE A 5 -14.58 1.60 -11.50
C ILE A 5 -13.42 1.05 -10.68
N VAL A 6 -12.44 1.89 -10.41
CA VAL A 6 -11.28 1.54 -9.60
C VAL A 6 -11.45 2.20 -8.23
N ILE A 7 -11.36 1.40 -7.18
CA ILE A 7 -11.45 1.85 -5.79
C ILE A 7 -10.11 1.52 -5.13
N VAL A 8 -9.41 2.54 -4.67
CA VAL A 8 -8.16 2.39 -3.90
C VAL A 8 -8.51 2.59 -2.43
N LEU A 9 -8.33 1.54 -1.63
CA LEU A 9 -8.36 1.65 -0.17
C LEU A 9 -6.95 2.04 0.27
N ASP A 10 -6.68 3.35 0.31
CA ASP A 10 -5.34 3.87 0.54
C ASP A 10 -4.75 3.34 1.85
N SER A 11 -3.48 2.92 1.82
CA SER A 11 -2.72 2.26 2.89
C SER A 11 -3.18 0.87 3.38
N VAL A 12 -4.24 0.27 2.82
CA VAL A 12 -4.74 -1.06 3.25
C VAL A 12 -3.88 -2.20 2.68
N GLY A 13 -2.68 -2.38 3.23
CA GLY A 13 -1.78 -3.48 2.90
C GLY A 13 -2.21 -4.83 3.48
N ILE A 14 -1.95 -5.92 2.75
CA ILE A 14 -2.35 -7.30 3.09
C ILE A 14 -1.17 -8.20 3.45
N GLY A 15 -0.16 -7.62 4.11
CA GLY A 15 1.10 -8.28 4.47
C GLY A 15 2.33 -7.65 3.80
N HIS A 16 3.51 -7.93 4.36
CA HIS A 16 4.78 -7.38 3.89
C HIS A 16 5.15 -7.91 2.50
N ALA A 17 5.77 -7.09 1.67
CA ALA A 17 6.27 -7.47 0.35
C ALA A 17 7.57 -8.30 0.46
N PRO A 18 7.98 -9.04 -0.59
CA PRO A 18 9.21 -9.83 -0.59
C PRO A 18 10.50 -9.04 -0.31
N ASP A 19 10.49 -7.73 -0.57
CA ASP A 19 11.59 -6.80 -0.37
C ASP A 19 11.38 -5.84 0.82
N ALA A 20 10.46 -6.18 1.73
CA ALA A 20 10.15 -5.37 2.91
C ALA A 20 11.36 -5.16 3.84
N ASP A 21 12.37 -6.02 3.77
CA ASP A 21 13.64 -5.86 4.48
C ASP A 21 14.37 -4.57 4.10
N LYS A 22 14.30 -4.17 2.83
CA LYS A 22 14.89 -2.91 2.33
C LYS A 22 14.20 -1.66 2.90
N PHE A 23 12.96 -1.80 3.34
CA PHE A 23 12.15 -0.71 3.87
C PHE A 23 11.99 -0.74 5.39
N GLY A 24 12.56 -1.76 6.05
CA GLY A 24 12.41 -1.97 7.50
C GLY A 24 11.01 -2.46 7.91
N ASP A 25 10.23 -3.01 6.98
CA ASP A 25 8.82 -3.35 7.17
C ASP A 25 8.58 -4.87 7.28
N LEU A 26 9.61 -5.66 7.62
CA LEU A 26 9.45 -7.11 7.83
C LEU A 26 8.39 -7.38 8.89
N GLY A 27 7.41 -8.22 8.56
CA GLY A 27 6.30 -8.58 9.44
C GLY A 27 5.13 -7.59 9.45
N ALA A 28 5.19 -6.48 8.70
CA ALA A 28 4.06 -5.57 8.56
C ALA A 28 2.84 -6.29 7.95
N ASN A 29 1.65 -6.09 8.53
CA ASN A 29 0.38 -6.57 7.97
C ASN A 29 -0.76 -5.65 8.42
N THR A 30 -1.03 -4.60 7.63
CA THR A 30 -2.01 -3.57 8.00
C THR A 30 -3.40 -4.16 8.20
N LEU A 31 -3.90 -4.95 7.24
CA LEU A 31 -5.25 -5.50 7.27
C LEU A 31 -5.45 -6.35 8.54
N CYS A 32 -4.64 -7.39 8.73
CA CYS A 32 -4.86 -8.30 9.85
C CYS A 32 -4.61 -7.66 11.21
N ASN A 33 -3.57 -6.84 11.37
CA ASN A 33 -3.35 -6.11 12.63
C ASN A 33 -4.53 -5.18 12.96
N THR A 34 -5.16 -4.57 11.95
CA THR A 34 -6.33 -3.70 12.15
C THR A 34 -7.56 -4.51 12.55
N LEU A 35 -7.84 -5.63 11.89
CA LEU A 35 -8.99 -6.48 12.24
C LEU A 35 -8.83 -7.05 13.65
N ASP A 36 -7.64 -7.52 13.99
CA ASP A 36 -7.33 -8.05 15.33
C ASP A 36 -7.53 -6.99 16.42
N ALA A 37 -7.09 -5.75 16.16
CA ALA A 37 -7.20 -4.66 17.13
C ALA A 37 -8.63 -4.11 17.28
N THR A 38 -9.44 -4.13 16.20
CA THR A 38 -10.74 -3.45 16.16
C THR A 38 -11.94 -4.38 16.27
N GLY A 39 -11.78 -5.66 15.91
CA GLY A 39 -12.89 -6.60 15.80
C GLY A 39 -13.90 -6.29 14.69
N VAL A 40 -13.55 -5.39 13.75
CA VAL A 40 -14.40 -5.07 12.60
C VAL A 40 -14.51 -6.29 11.69
N GLU A 41 -15.74 -6.58 11.24
CA GLU A 41 -15.98 -7.65 10.26
C GLU A 41 -16.14 -7.07 8.85
N LEU A 42 -15.61 -7.78 7.85
CA LEU A 42 -15.65 -7.38 6.44
C LEU A 42 -16.42 -8.40 5.56
N PRO A 43 -17.69 -8.73 5.88
CA PRO A 43 -18.40 -9.84 5.24
C PRO A 43 -18.58 -9.67 3.72
N ASN A 44 -18.72 -8.43 3.25
CA ASN A 44 -18.83 -8.15 1.82
C ASN A 44 -17.51 -8.37 1.07
N LEU A 45 -16.37 -8.03 1.68
CA LEU A 45 -15.05 -8.26 1.09
C LEU A 45 -14.65 -9.73 1.18
N ALA A 46 -15.03 -10.41 2.26
CA ALA A 46 -14.88 -11.87 2.37
C ALA A 46 -15.61 -12.58 1.22
N ARG A 47 -16.88 -12.23 0.95
CA ARG A 47 -17.66 -12.78 -0.17
C ARG A 47 -17.03 -12.50 -1.55
N LEU A 48 -16.31 -11.38 -1.69
CA LEU A 48 -15.55 -11.04 -2.91
C LEU A 48 -14.24 -11.84 -3.05
N GLY A 49 -13.82 -12.57 -2.01
CA GLY A 49 -12.63 -13.41 -2.01
C GLY A 49 -11.42 -12.81 -1.27
N LEU A 50 -11.61 -11.80 -0.41
CA LEU A 50 -10.49 -11.18 0.34
C LEU A 50 -9.73 -12.20 1.20
N GLY A 51 -10.45 -13.09 1.90
CA GLY A 51 -9.85 -14.18 2.70
C GLY A 51 -9.19 -15.28 1.87
N ASN A 52 -9.40 -15.33 0.56
CA ASN A 52 -8.76 -16.29 -0.33
C ASN A 52 -7.37 -15.82 -0.80
N ILE A 53 -6.99 -14.58 -0.53
CA ILE A 53 -5.70 -14.02 -0.94
C ILE A 53 -4.59 -14.53 -0.02
N HIS A 54 -3.46 -14.96 -0.60
CA HIS A 54 -2.30 -15.42 0.16
C HIS A 54 -1.82 -14.36 1.18
N GLN A 55 -1.60 -14.79 2.43
CA GLN A 55 -1.24 -13.99 3.63
C GLN A 55 -2.38 -13.17 4.26
N VAL A 56 -3.63 -13.34 3.81
CA VAL A 56 -4.81 -12.81 4.50
C VAL A 56 -5.39 -13.90 5.41
N ASP A 57 -4.74 -14.12 6.56
CA ASP A 57 -5.12 -15.19 7.50
C ASP A 57 -6.15 -14.74 8.56
N CYS A 58 -6.51 -13.46 8.57
CA CYS A 58 -7.46 -12.84 9.49
C CYS A 58 -8.93 -12.89 9.01
N ILE A 59 -9.20 -13.41 7.81
CA ILE A 59 -10.54 -13.57 7.24
C ILE A 59 -10.64 -14.98 6.68
N GLU A 60 -11.68 -15.72 7.06
CA GLU A 60 -11.91 -17.06 6.53
C GLU A 60 -12.07 -17.05 4.99
N PRO A 61 -11.44 -17.99 4.27
CA PRO A 61 -11.61 -18.09 2.82
C PRO A 61 -13.06 -18.40 2.42
N GLU A 62 -13.53 -17.75 1.36
CA GLU A 62 -14.85 -18.02 0.79
C GLU A 62 -14.78 -19.24 -0.14
N ALA A 63 -15.73 -20.17 -0.01
CA ALA A 63 -15.73 -21.40 -0.81
C ALA A 63 -16.10 -21.13 -2.27
N GLU A 64 -17.02 -20.18 -2.50
CA GLU A 64 -17.49 -19.78 -3.83
C GLU A 64 -17.42 -18.25 -3.98
N PRO A 65 -16.22 -17.66 -4.14
CA PRO A 65 -16.05 -16.22 -4.21
C PRO A 65 -16.71 -15.65 -5.46
N ILE A 66 -17.42 -14.53 -5.32
CA ILE A 66 -18.20 -13.93 -6.42
C ILE A 66 -17.36 -13.04 -7.35
N ALA A 67 -16.06 -12.92 -7.09
CA ALA A 67 -15.12 -12.12 -7.87
C ALA A 67 -13.75 -12.80 -7.95
N SER A 68 -12.93 -12.33 -8.90
CA SER A 68 -11.51 -12.69 -8.94
C SER A 68 -10.74 -11.93 -7.88
N PHE A 69 -9.77 -12.62 -7.26
CA PHE A 69 -8.94 -12.09 -6.19
C PHE A 69 -7.46 -12.35 -6.51
N GLY A 70 -6.59 -11.60 -5.85
CA GLY A 70 -5.16 -11.72 -6.01
C GLY A 70 -4.42 -10.64 -5.23
N ARG A 71 -3.09 -10.71 -5.27
CA ARG A 71 -2.21 -9.72 -4.67
C ARG A 71 -1.27 -9.17 -5.73
N LEU A 72 -0.94 -7.90 -5.59
CA LEU A 72 0.07 -7.22 -6.38
C LEU A 72 1.26 -6.89 -5.47
N PHE A 73 2.45 -6.87 -6.06
CA PHE A 73 3.66 -6.37 -5.42
C PHE A 73 4.09 -5.13 -6.17
N GLU A 74 4.40 -4.07 -5.44
CA GLU A 74 4.93 -2.83 -6.00
C GLU A 74 6.34 -3.10 -6.57
N VAL A 75 6.57 -2.63 -7.79
CA VAL A 75 7.83 -2.81 -8.51
C VAL A 75 8.73 -1.58 -8.34
N SER A 76 8.12 -0.40 -8.21
CA SER A 76 8.81 0.86 -8.01
C SER A 76 9.60 0.88 -6.71
N GLN A 77 10.73 1.59 -6.70
CA GLN A 77 11.57 1.74 -5.50
C GLN A 77 11.03 2.87 -4.62
N GLY A 78 9.82 2.71 -4.10
CA GLY A 78 9.15 3.66 -3.21
C GLY A 78 7.97 3.02 -2.51
N LYS A 79 7.45 3.70 -1.49
CA LYS A 79 6.22 3.28 -0.76
C LYS A 79 5.30 4.46 -0.43
N ASP A 80 5.43 5.55 -1.18
CA ASP A 80 4.61 6.74 -1.02
C ASP A 80 3.36 6.68 -1.90
N THR A 81 2.33 7.42 -1.51
CA THR A 81 1.05 7.49 -2.20
C THR A 81 1.20 7.84 -3.68
N THR A 82 2.14 8.71 -4.05
CA THR A 82 2.27 9.18 -5.43
C THR A 82 2.82 8.08 -6.32
N ILE A 83 3.90 7.42 -5.90
CA ILE A 83 4.51 6.30 -6.62
C ILE A 83 3.51 5.16 -6.81
N GLY A 84 2.81 4.74 -5.74
CA GLY A 84 1.85 3.64 -5.85
C GLY A 84 0.70 3.94 -6.82
N HIS A 85 0.17 5.17 -6.82
CA HIS A 85 -0.88 5.56 -7.77
C HIS A 85 -0.37 5.69 -9.21
N TRP A 86 0.88 6.14 -9.39
CA TRP A 86 1.52 6.19 -10.72
C TRP A 86 1.77 4.80 -11.28
N GLU A 87 2.18 3.84 -10.45
CA GLU A 87 2.36 2.45 -10.86
C GLU A 87 1.05 1.78 -11.27
N LEU A 88 -0.04 2.01 -10.52
CA LEU A 88 -1.38 1.58 -10.93
C LEU A 88 -1.81 2.17 -12.28
N ALA A 89 -1.32 3.37 -12.62
CA ALA A 89 -1.56 4.03 -13.90
C ALA A 89 -0.55 3.63 -15.00
N GLY A 90 0.42 2.77 -14.70
CA GLY A 90 1.37 2.20 -15.66
C GLY A 90 2.77 2.82 -15.68
N LEU A 91 3.14 3.62 -14.68
CA LEU A 91 4.48 4.21 -14.56
C LEU A 91 5.33 3.48 -13.53
N GLN A 92 6.55 3.09 -13.91
CA GLN A 92 7.52 2.51 -12.97
C GLN A 92 8.54 3.57 -12.55
N ILE A 93 8.77 3.67 -11.25
CA ILE A 93 9.63 4.70 -10.65
C ILE A 93 10.83 4.03 -9.98
N ASP A 94 12.01 4.25 -10.55
CA ASP A 94 13.25 3.65 -10.04
C ASP A 94 13.87 4.42 -8.86
N ARG A 95 13.40 5.64 -8.58
CA ARG A 95 13.96 6.51 -7.53
C ARG A 95 12.87 6.94 -6.55
N PRO A 96 13.00 6.64 -5.25
CA PRO A 96 12.04 7.08 -4.24
C PRO A 96 11.99 8.60 -4.15
N LEU A 97 10.85 9.14 -3.73
CA LEU A 97 10.77 10.51 -3.27
C LEU A 97 11.51 10.66 -1.93
N PRO A 98 12.25 11.76 -1.71
CA PRO A 98 12.92 11.99 -0.44
C PRO A 98 11.88 12.23 0.67
N THR A 99 12.15 11.66 1.85
CA THR A 99 11.41 11.95 3.08
C THR A 99 12.30 12.72 4.04
N TYR A 100 11.68 13.54 4.90
CA TYR A 100 12.38 14.46 5.80
C TYR A 100 11.84 14.32 7.23
N PRO A 101 11.99 13.15 7.88
CA PRO A 101 11.44 12.92 9.22
C PRO A 101 12.02 13.87 10.28
N GLU A 102 13.27 14.31 10.10
CA GLU A 102 13.97 15.25 10.99
C GLU A 102 14.03 16.69 10.41
N GLY A 103 13.20 16.98 9.40
CA GLY A 103 13.21 18.26 8.69
C GLY A 103 14.13 18.30 7.46
N PHE A 104 14.07 19.43 6.73
CA PHE A 104 14.85 19.61 5.51
C PHE A 104 16.33 19.84 5.80
N PRO A 105 17.24 19.37 4.92
CA PRO A 105 18.67 19.67 5.01
C PRO A 105 18.95 21.17 4.99
N ILE A 106 20.02 21.59 5.67
CA ILE A 106 20.37 23.01 5.79
C ILE A 106 20.60 23.65 4.42
N GLU A 107 21.16 22.92 3.46
CA GLU A 107 21.39 23.40 2.10
C GLU A 107 20.08 23.71 1.35
N VAL A 108 18.99 23.01 1.64
CA VAL A 108 17.66 23.30 1.08
C VAL A 108 17.09 24.55 1.74
N MET A 109 17.23 24.66 3.05
CA MET A 109 16.71 25.80 3.82
C MET A 109 17.46 27.10 3.51
N ASP A 110 18.79 27.05 3.37
CA ASP A 110 19.62 28.20 3.02
C ASP A 110 19.26 28.74 1.63
N ALA A 111 19.14 27.84 0.64
CA ALA A 111 18.71 28.20 -0.71
C ALA A 111 17.28 28.79 -0.72
N PHE A 112 16.40 28.28 0.14
CA PHE A 112 15.05 28.83 0.29
C PHE A 112 15.06 30.23 0.91
N HIS A 113 15.81 30.45 2.00
CA HIS A 113 15.93 31.76 2.65
C HIS A 113 16.51 32.82 1.71
N GLU A 114 17.56 32.49 0.94
CA GLU A 114 18.15 33.40 -0.04
C GLU A 114 17.13 33.84 -1.11
N ALA A 115 16.24 32.93 -1.52
CA ALA A 115 15.25 33.21 -2.55
C ALA A 115 14.09 34.11 -2.08
N ILE A 116 13.79 34.16 -0.78
CA ILE A 116 12.61 34.86 -0.25
C ILE A 116 12.92 36.14 0.52
N GLY A 117 14.18 36.38 0.89
CA GLY A 117 14.62 37.54 1.69
C GLY A 117 14.24 37.45 3.16
#